data_AF-A0A950F882-F1
#
_entry.id   AF-A0A950F882-F1
#
_cell.length_a   1.000
_cell.length_b   1.000
_cell.length_c   1.000
_cell.angle_alpha   90.00
_cell.angle_beta   90.00
_cell.angle_gamma   90.00
#
_symmetry.space_group_name_H-M   'P 1'
#
loop_
_entity.id
_entity.type
_entity.pdbx_description
1 polymer ?
#
loop_
_entity_poly.entity_id
_entity_poly.type
_entity_poly.pdbx_seq_one_letter_code
_entity_poly.pdbx_strand_id
1 'polypeptide(L)'
;MSLFINGTAHHVRPLSTDALTAIKAFRLRKFDGTEYDIAHTVHGIMCDCPDFTFKREGIEPAGCKHIEALVACGLIEPKLGEVPAAETILGTPNHREKETTDQTVVTAIIKEQAQSVVPANGQPTTFLEIVEHEALGYRAWGTMVGGFLGEQLGRIAQLIRWTGARTPEEHDDRMEIYDRELRDRHYEQGYQDGLEAGRREACPCRHGLD
;
A
#
# COMPACT_ATOMS: atom_id res chain seq x y z
N MET A 1 -1.24 5.32 12.95
CA MET A 1 -2.02 4.41 12.07
C MET A 1 -2.66 5.26 10.99
N SER A 2 -2.84 4.76 9.77
CA SER A 2 -3.49 5.51 8.68
C SER A 2 -4.89 4.97 8.41
N LEU A 3 -5.88 5.85 8.23
CA LEU A 3 -7.27 5.54 7.94
C LEU A 3 -7.70 6.27 6.66
N PHE A 4 -8.37 5.56 5.75
CA PHE A 4 -8.83 6.13 4.48
C PHE A 4 -10.32 6.46 4.56
N ILE A 5 -10.66 7.70 4.23
CA ILE A 5 -12.04 8.20 4.26
C ILE A 5 -12.28 8.92 2.94
N ASN A 6 -13.12 8.34 2.09
CA ASN A 6 -13.40 8.81 0.72
C ASN A 6 -12.11 9.09 -0.08
N GLY A 7 -11.18 8.13 -0.13
CA GLY A 7 -9.90 8.27 -0.84
C GLY A 7 -8.89 9.22 -0.19
N THR A 8 -9.22 9.88 0.93
CA THR A 8 -8.30 10.76 1.66
C THR A 8 -7.69 10.03 2.85
N ALA A 9 -6.36 9.95 2.88
CA ALA A 9 -5.62 9.41 4.01
C ALA A 9 -5.65 10.37 5.20
N HIS A 10 -5.99 9.82 6.36
CA HIS A 10 -5.96 10.50 7.65
C HIS A 10 -5.00 9.76 8.56
N HIS A 11 -4.07 10.48 9.18
CA HIS A 11 -3.29 9.93 10.27
C HIS A 11 -4.14 9.91 11.55
N VAL A 12 -4.35 8.71 12.10
CA VAL A 12 -5.11 8.50 13.33
C VAL A 12 -4.15 8.43 14.50
N ARG A 13 -4.37 9.32 15.47
CA ARG A 13 -3.65 9.35 16.74
C ARG A 13 -4.64 9.19 17.90
N PRO A 14 -4.50 8.18 18.77
CA PRO A 14 -5.28 8.13 20.00
C PRO A 14 -4.91 9.30 20.91
N LEU A 15 -5.91 9.90 21.55
CA LEU A 15 -5.74 10.95 22.53
C LEU A 15 -5.93 10.35 23.94
N SER A 16 -5.12 10.81 24.89
CA SER A 16 -5.32 10.45 26.29
C SER A 16 -6.56 11.16 26.82
N THR A 17 -7.52 10.40 27.34
CA THR A 17 -8.75 10.94 27.94
C THR A 17 -8.86 10.48 29.39
N ASP A 18 -9.45 11.31 30.23
CA ASP A 18 -9.97 10.87 31.51
C ASP A 18 -11.34 10.18 31.31
N ALA A 19 -11.62 9.17 32.14
CA ALA A 19 -12.83 8.37 32.04
C ALA A 19 -14.13 9.16 32.30
N LEU A 20 -14.02 10.37 32.87
CA LEU A 20 -15.17 11.26 33.11
C LEU A 20 -15.56 12.03 31.83
N THR A 21 -14.59 12.30 30.96
CA THR A 21 -14.80 13.09 29.73
C THR A 21 -15.08 12.22 28.51
N ALA A 22 -14.31 11.15 28.31
CA ALA A 22 -14.49 10.27 27.15
C ALA A 22 -13.95 8.85 27.41
N ILE A 23 -14.68 7.86 26.88
CA ILE A 23 -14.31 6.44 26.88
C ILE A 23 -13.11 6.22 25.96
N LYS A 24 -13.15 6.84 24.76
CA LYS A 24 -12.07 6.84 23.77
C LYS A 24 -12.07 8.16 23.02
N ALA A 25 -10.89 8.69 22.67
CA ALA A 25 -10.80 9.78 21.72
C ALA A 25 -9.66 9.60 20.73
N PHE A 26 -9.86 10.12 19.53
CA PHE A 26 -8.93 10.04 18.41
C PHE A 26 -8.85 11.38 17.72
N ARG A 27 -7.64 11.75 17.34
CA ARG A 27 -7.37 12.85 16.40
C ARG A 27 -7.10 12.27 15.03
N LEU A 28 -7.89 12.70 14.06
CA LEU A 28 -7.68 12.45 12.64
C LEU A 28 -7.02 13.68 12.05
N ARG A 29 -5.84 13.49 11.46
CA ARG A 29 -5.13 14.56 10.78
C ARG A 29 -5.06 14.26 9.28
N LYS A 30 -5.60 15.17 8.48
CA LYS A 30 -5.41 15.17 7.03
C LYS A 30 -4.00 15.64 6.66
N PHE A 31 -3.62 15.38 5.41
CA PHE A 31 -2.35 15.84 4.85
C PHE A 31 -2.24 17.37 4.77
N ASP A 32 -3.37 18.08 4.58
CA ASP A 32 -3.42 19.55 4.52
C ASP A 32 -3.23 20.22 5.89
N GLY A 33 -3.03 19.42 6.94
CA GLY A 33 -2.87 19.88 8.31
C GLY A 33 -4.20 20.06 9.05
N THR A 34 -5.34 19.85 8.39
CA THR A 34 -6.65 19.89 9.06
C THR A 34 -6.74 18.73 10.04
N GLU A 35 -7.10 19.05 11.28
CA GLU A 35 -7.29 18.08 12.35
C GLU A 35 -8.79 18.02 12.69
N TYR A 36 -9.26 16.81 12.98
CA TYR A 36 -10.59 16.55 13.52
C TYR A 36 -10.47 15.66 14.74
N ASP A 37 -11.06 16.08 15.84
CA ASP A 37 -11.17 15.31 17.05
C ASP A 37 -12.51 14.57 17.10
N ILE A 38 -12.43 13.26 17.38
CA ILE A 38 -13.57 12.39 17.59
C ILE A 38 -13.49 11.80 18.99
N ALA A 39 -14.56 11.95 19.75
CA ALA A 39 -14.67 11.46 21.12
C ALA A 39 -15.89 10.54 21.26
N HIS A 40 -15.68 9.35 21.81
CA HIS A 40 -16.73 8.48 22.29
C HIS A 40 -16.97 8.79 23.77
N THR A 41 -18.09 9.44 24.07
CA THR A 41 -18.50 9.82 25.42
C THR A 41 -19.65 8.93 25.90
N VAL A 42 -20.01 9.03 27.18
CA VAL A 42 -21.19 8.36 27.75
C VAL A 42 -22.51 8.80 27.11
N HIS A 43 -22.54 9.96 26.45
CA HIS A 43 -23.73 10.49 25.78
C HIS A 43 -23.82 10.11 24.29
N GLY A 44 -22.72 9.60 23.74
CA GLY A 44 -22.60 9.23 22.34
C GLY A 44 -21.26 9.63 21.73
N ILE A 45 -21.14 9.39 20.42
CA ILE A 45 -19.95 9.72 19.64
C ILE A 45 -20.12 11.14 19.09
N MET A 46 -19.08 11.97 19.24
CA MET A 46 -19.03 13.34 18.74
C MET A 46 -17.83 13.53 17.83
N CYS A 47 -17.98 14.35 16.80
CA CYS A 47 -16.90 14.78 15.92
C CYS A 47 -16.95 16.30 15.74
N ASP A 48 -15.80 16.96 15.77
CA ASP A 48 -15.69 18.42 15.57
C ASP A 48 -15.74 18.87 14.10
N CYS A 49 -15.94 17.95 13.15
CA CYS A 49 -15.94 18.30 11.74
C CYS A 49 -17.19 19.11 11.38
N PRO A 50 -17.09 20.10 10.47
CA PRO A 50 -18.23 20.93 10.10
C PRO A 50 -19.46 20.15 9.62
N ASP A 51 -19.27 19.02 8.94
CA ASP A 51 -20.38 18.17 8.49
C ASP A 51 -21.16 17.57 9.66
N PHE A 52 -20.48 17.18 10.74
CA PHE A 52 -21.15 16.69 11.94
C PHE A 52 -21.90 17.81 12.65
N THR A 53 -21.18 18.86 13.06
CA THR A 53 -21.72 19.97 13.86
C THR A 53 -22.90 20.67 13.19
N PHE A 54 -22.85 20.89 11.88
CA PHE A 54 -23.87 21.69 11.20
C PHE A 54 -25.01 20.89 10.57
N LYS A 55 -24.85 19.58 10.34
CA LYS A 55 -25.84 18.79 9.58
C LYS A 55 -26.32 17.51 10.25
N ARG A 56 -25.54 16.93 11.16
CA ARG A 56 -25.79 15.57 11.65
C ARG A 56 -25.96 15.48 13.16
N GLU A 57 -25.42 16.43 13.91
CA GLU A 57 -25.52 16.46 15.38
C GLU A 57 -26.99 16.41 15.82
N GLY A 58 -27.35 15.35 16.55
CA GLY A 58 -28.70 15.12 17.04
C GLY A 58 -29.75 14.69 15.99
N ILE A 59 -29.37 14.60 14.71
CA ILE A 59 -30.29 14.25 13.61
C ILE A 59 -30.00 12.83 13.09
N GLU A 60 -28.74 12.52 12.80
CA GLU A 60 -28.36 11.30 12.10
C GLU A 60 -27.54 10.37 13.00
N PRO A 61 -28.07 9.19 13.39
CA PRO A 61 -27.45 8.33 14.39
C PRO A 61 -26.12 7.70 13.91
N ALA A 62 -25.93 7.58 12.60
CA ALA A 62 -24.68 7.09 12.00
C ALA A 62 -23.50 8.07 12.20
N GLY A 63 -23.78 9.36 12.37
CA GLY A 63 -22.77 10.41 12.47
C GLY A 63 -22.18 10.81 11.11
N CYS A 64 -21.03 11.48 11.13
CA CYS A 64 -20.32 11.89 9.91
C CYS A 64 -19.41 10.77 9.39
N LYS A 65 -18.90 10.92 8.16
CA LYS A 65 -17.94 9.99 7.54
C LYS A 65 -16.72 9.63 8.39
N HIS A 66 -16.30 10.50 9.32
CA HIS A 66 -15.19 10.21 10.23
C HIS A 66 -15.58 9.22 11.32
N ILE A 67 -16.79 9.34 11.86
CA ILE A 67 -17.34 8.41 12.84
C ILE A 67 -17.56 7.04 12.20
N GLU A 68 -18.20 7.01 11.03
CA GLU A 68 -18.44 5.76 10.28
C GLU A 68 -17.13 5.01 10.00
N ALA A 69 -16.08 5.70 9.56
CA ALA A 69 -14.79 5.10 9.30
C ALA A 69 -14.12 4.53 10.56
N LEU A 70 -14.19 5.24 11.70
CA LEU A 70 -13.66 4.75 12.98
C LEU A 70 -14.44 3.54 13.51
N VAL A 71 -15.75 3.51 13.32
CA VAL A 71 -16.61 2.37 13.67
C VAL A 71 -16.29 1.17 12.77
N ALA A 72 -16.16 1.36 11.46
CA ALA A 72 -15.82 0.31 10.51
C ALA A 72 -14.46 -0.35 10.82
N CYS A 73 -13.51 0.42 11.36
CA CYS A 73 -12.21 -0.09 11.82
C CYS A 73 -12.22 -0.66 13.25
N GLY A 74 -13.37 -0.69 13.93
CA GLY A 74 -13.50 -1.20 15.30
C GLY A 74 -12.80 -0.35 16.37
N LEU A 75 -12.44 0.90 16.06
CA LEU A 75 -11.79 1.80 17.01
C LEU A 75 -12.78 2.38 18.01
N ILE A 76 -14.00 2.65 17.55
CA ILE A 76 -15.12 3.12 18.35
C ILE A 76 -16.29 2.15 18.17
N GLU A 77 -17.05 1.92 19.24
CA GLU A 77 -18.25 1.09 19.20
C GLU A 77 -19.44 1.95 18.78
N PRO A 78 -20.28 1.47 17.84
CA PRO A 78 -21.48 2.19 17.45
C PRO A 78 -22.44 2.27 18.64
N LYS A 79 -23.25 3.33 18.68
CA LYS A 79 -24.27 3.49 19.72
C LYS A 79 -25.23 2.30 19.67
N LEU A 80 -25.24 1.47 20.72
CA LEU A 80 -26.17 0.36 20.90
C LEU A 80 -27.61 0.91 20.87
N GLY A 81 -28.30 0.75 19.74
CA GLY A 81 -29.66 1.28 19.57
C GLY A 81 -30.33 1.03 18.22
N GLU A 82 -29.60 1.02 17.10
CA GLU A 82 -30.16 0.69 15.78
C GLU A 82 -29.15 -0.13 14.98
N VAL A 83 -29.38 -1.44 14.92
CA VAL A 83 -28.69 -2.31 13.97
C VAL A 83 -29.47 -2.22 12.66
N PRO A 84 -28.94 -1.67 11.55
CA PRO A 84 -29.50 -1.99 10.25
C PRO A 84 -29.27 -3.48 10.01
N ALA A 85 -30.34 -4.21 9.75
CA ALA A 85 -30.36 -5.65 9.52
C ALA A 85 -29.37 -6.04 8.40
N ALA A 86 -28.13 -6.34 8.74
CA ALA A 86 -27.21 -7.02 7.86
C ALA A 86 -27.60 -8.50 7.88
N GLU A 87 -28.20 -8.93 6.77
CA GLU A 87 -28.62 -10.30 6.47
C GLU A 87 -27.51 -11.29 6.81
N THR A 88 -27.79 -12.11 7.83
CA THR A 88 -27.05 -13.32 8.12
C THR A 88 -27.42 -14.36 7.06
N ILE A 89 -26.64 -14.46 5.98
CA ILE A 89 -26.67 -15.64 5.11
C ILE A 89 -25.93 -16.77 5.84
N LEU A 90 -26.69 -17.49 6.66
CA LEU A 90 -26.35 -18.83 7.14
C LEU A 90 -26.44 -19.79 5.94
N GLY A 91 -25.31 -19.98 5.25
CA GLY A 91 -25.12 -21.07 4.30
C GLY A 91 -24.62 -22.32 5.03
N THR A 92 -25.50 -23.28 5.23
CA THR A 92 -25.24 -24.62 5.78
C THR A 92 -24.24 -25.40 4.89
N PRO A 93 -23.26 -26.14 5.45
CA PRO A 93 -22.40 -27.02 4.66
C PRO A 93 -23.12 -28.33 4.36
N ASN A 94 -23.29 -28.67 3.08
CA ASN A 94 -23.80 -29.97 2.66
C ASN A 94 -22.64 -30.86 2.24
N HIS A 95 -22.29 -31.81 3.11
CA HIS A 95 -21.46 -32.96 2.78
C HIS A 95 -22.20 -33.82 1.74
N ARG A 96 -21.57 -34.08 0.60
CA ARG A 96 -21.73 -35.37 -0.09
C ARG A 96 -20.50 -35.71 -0.90
N GLU A 97 -19.75 -36.65 -0.35
CA GLU A 97 -18.67 -37.37 -1.02
C GLU A 97 -19.20 -38.11 -2.26
N LYS A 98 -18.37 -38.15 -3.30
CA LYS A 98 -18.06 -39.38 -4.03
C LYS A 98 -16.76 -39.20 -4.80
N GLU A 99 -15.78 -40.02 -4.42
CA GLU A 99 -14.58 -40.36 -5.18
C GLU A 99 -14.91 -40.68 -6.65
N THR A 100 -14.01 -40.35 -7.58
CA THR A 100 -13.26 -41.35 -8.36
C THR A 100 -12.34 -40.70 -9.42
N THR A 101 -11.12 -41.25 -9.49
CA THR A 101 -10.27 -41.39 -10.69
C THR A 101 -9.38 -40.22 -11.14
N ASP A 102 -8.11 -40.34 -10.74
CA ASP A 102 -6.90 -40.45 -11.57
C ASP A 102 -6.56 -39.36 -12.62
N GLN A 103 -5.41 -38.71 -12.35
CA GLN A 103 -4.36 -38.27 -13.26
C GLN A 103 -4.74 -37.62 -14.60
N THR A 104 -4.47 -36.31 -14.71
CA THR A 104 -3.61 -35.83 -15.82
C THR A 104 -2.97 -34.49 -15.45
N VAL A 105 -1.65 -34.54 -15.29
CA VAL A 105 -0.74 -33.40 -15.14
C VAL A 105 -0.51 -32.78 -16.52
N VAL A 106 -0.28 -31.47 -16.54
CA VAL A 106 0.10 -30.62 -17.70
C VAL A 106 -1.08 -30.20 -18.57
N THR A 107 -1.65 -29.01 -18.29
CA THR A 107 -1.96 -27.89 -19.23
C THR A 107 -2.89 -26.89 -18.53
N ALA A 108 -2.36 -26.11 -17.59
CA ALA A 108 -3.06 -24.97 -17.00
C ALA A 108 -2.08 -23.81 -16.79
N ILE A 109 -1.39 -23.44 -17.87
CA ILE A 109 -0.64 -22.19 -17.95
C ILE A 109 -1.54 -21.23 -18.76
N ILE A 110 -1.72 -20.02 -18.26
CA ILE A 110 -2.54 -18.92 -18.81
C ILE A 110 -4.04 -18.98 -18.47
N LYS A 111 -4.39 -18.88 -17.18
CA LYS A 111 -5.68 -18.26 -16.79
C LYS A 111 -5.68 -17.73 -15.36
N GLU A 112 -4.84 -16.73 -15.10
CA GLU A 112 -5.04 -15.88 -13.92
C GLU A 112 -4.55 -14.46 -14.22
N GLN A 113 -5.25 -13.83 -15.16
CA GLN A 113 -5.31 -12.38 -15.22
C GLN A 113 -6.10 -11.94 -13.99
N ALA A 114 -5.38 -11.68 -12.90
CA ALA A 114 -5.92 -11.11 -11.68
C ALA A 114 -6.68 -9.82 -12.02
N GLN A 115 -8.00 -9.90 -11.91
CA GLN A 115 -8.91 -8.79 -12.05
C GLN A 115 -8.56 -7.73 -11.01
N SER A 116 -8.28 -6.51 -11.46
CA SER A 116 -8.17 -5.35 -10.58
C SER A 116 -9.56 -5.06 -10.00
N VAL A 117 -9.85 -5.65 -8.84
CA VAL A 117 -10.99 -5.23 -8.02
C VAL A 117 -10.62 -3.88 -7.43
N VAL A 118 -11.13 -2.79 -8.01
CA VAL A 118 -11.00 -1.45 -7.44
C VAL A 118 -11.87 -1.41 -6.17
N PRO A 119 -11.28 -1.29 -4.96
CA PRO A 119 -12.07 -1.12 -3.76
C PRO A 119 -12.71 0.28 -3.79
N ALA A 120 -13.99 0.36 -3.43
CA ALA A 120 -14.79 1.59 -3.49
C ALA A 120 -14.28 2.74 -2.59
N ASN A 121 -13.26 2.48 -1.75
CA ASN A 121 -12.73 3.40 -0.76
C ASN A 121 -11.59 4.29 -1.27
N GLY A 122 -11.16 4.14 -2.53
CA GLY A 122 -10.06 4.92 -3.12
C GLY A 122 -8.69 4.57 -2.55
N GLN A 123 -8.52 3.36 -1.99
CA GLN A 123 -7.20 2.88 -1.59
C GLN A 123 -6.33 2.55 -2.81
N PRO A 124 -5.01 2.83 -2.73
CA PRO A 124 -4.08 2.41 -3.78
C PRO A 124 -4.13 0.89 -3.93
N THR A 125 -4.26 0.43 -5.18
CA THR A 125 -4.53 -0.98 -5.50
C THR A 125 -3.31 -1.68 -6.10
N THR A 126 -2.43 -0.91 -6.74
CA THR A 126 -1.22 -1.45 -7.34
C THR A 126 -0.01 -1.21 -6.44
N PHE A 127 1.00 -2.07 -6.54
CA PHE A 127 2.25 -1.89 -5.80
C PHE A 127 2.89 -0.51 -6.05
N LEU A 128 2.88 -0.05 -7.30
CA LEU A 128 3.35 1.30 -7.65
C LEU A 128 2.56 2.39 -6.92
N GLU A 129 1.22 2.34 -6.97
CA GLU A 129 0.36 3.31 -6.29
C GLU A 129 0.59 3.31 -4.78
N ILE A 130 0.79 2.14 -4.17
CA ILE A 130 1.09 2.03 -2.74
C ILE A 130 2.41 2.76 -2.42
N VAL A 131 3.48 2.50 -3.18
CA VAL A 131 4.79 3.13 -2.95
C VAL A 131 4.75 4.64 -3.20
N GLU A 132 4.10 5.09 -4.28
CA GLU A 132 3.92 6.53 -4.57
C GLU A 132 3.09 7.22 -3.49
N HIS A 133 2.07 6.54 -2.96
CA HIS A 133 1.24 7.06 -1.89
C HIS A 133 2.01 7.20 -0.58
N GLU A 134 2.78 6.17 -0.19
CA GLU A 134 3.65 6.24 0.98
C GLU A 134 4.68 7.36 0.83
N ALA A 135 5.30 7.51 -0.36
CA ALA A 135 6.22 8.61 -0.64
C ALA A 135 5.59 9.98 -0.39
N LEU A 136 4.33 10.17 -0.81
CA LEU A 136 3.57 11.39 -0.57
C LEU A 136 3.30 11.60 0.93
N GLY A 137 2.96 10.54 1.66
CA GLY A 137 2.77 10.55 3.11
C GLY A 137 4.01 11.04 3.88
N TYR A 138 5.19 10.53 3.53
CA TYR A 138 6.45 10.95 4.17
C TYR A 138 6.82 12.40 3.86
N ARG A 139 6.62 12.87 2.63
CA ARG A 139 6.86 14.29 2.27
C ARG A 139 5.93 15.22 3.04
N ALA A 140 4.69 14.81 3.25
CA ALA A 140 3.68 15.59 3.95
C ALA A 140 4.00 15.82 5.44
N TRP A 141 4.87 15.02 6.06
CA TRP A 141 5.32 15.27 7.43
C TRP A 141 6.11 16.56 7.60
N GLY A 142 6.67 17.13 6.53
CA GLY A 142 7.37 18.42 6.58
C GLY A 142 8.66 18.43 7.41
N THR A 143 9.20 17.25 7.73
CA THR A 143 10.50 17.09 8.40
C THR A 143 11.59 16.77 7.38
N MET A 144 12.85 17.07 7.69
CA MET A 144 13.97 16.70 6.80
C MET A 144 14.05 15.19 6.56
N VAL A 145 13.80 14.40 7.60
CA VAL A 145 13.79 12.92 7.50
C VAL A 145 12.63 12.46 6.62
N GLY A 146 11.43 13.03 6.77
CA GLY A 146 10.29 12.72 5.91
C GLY A 146 10.54 13.07 4.44
N GLY A 147 11.18 14.21 4.17
CA GLY A 147 11.62 14.58 2.82
C GLY A 147 12.57 13.54 2.21
N PHE A 148 13.62 13.17 2.95
CA PHE A 148 14.58 12.15 2.52
C PHE A 148 13.91 10.80 2.22
N LEU A 149 13.07 10.30 3.13
CA LEU A 149 12.36 9.03 2.92
C LEU A 149 11.41 9.09 1.72
N GLY A 150 10.67 10.19 1.57
CA GLY A 150 9.79 10.39 0.43
C GLY A 150 10.52 10.51 -0.92
N GLU A 151 11.76 11.00 -0.93
CA GLU A 151 12.62 10.95 -2.11
C GLU A 151 13.09 9.52 -2.42
N GLN A 152 13.50 8.74 -1.42
CA GLN A 152 13.91 7.34 -1.63
C GLN A 152 12.76 6.49 -2.18
N LEU A 153 11.55 6.63 -1.61
CA LEU A 153 10.37 5.94 -2.13
C LEU A 153 10.00 6.40 -3.54
N GLY A 154 10.22 7.68 -3.88
CA GLY A 154 10.05 8.17 -5.25
C GLY A 154 11.02 7.50 -6.25
N ARG A 155 12.26 7.24 -5.84
CA ARG A 155 13.23 6.50 -6.66
C ARG A 155 12.81 5.04 -6.83
N ILE A 156 12.32 4.41 -5.77
CA ILE A 156 11.79 3.04 -5.83
C ILE A 156 10.58 2.97 -6.77
N ALA A 157 9.64 3.91 -6.69
CA ALA A 157 8.51 3.99 -7.61
C ALA A 157 8.96 4.10 -9.08
N GLN A 158 10.01 4.87 -9.36
CA GLN A 158 10.58 4.97 -10.70
C GLN A 158 11.17 3.63 -11.19
N LEU A 159 11.84 2.87 -10.30
CA LEU A 159 12.35 1.53 -10.61
C LEU A 159 11.20 0.52 -10.84
N ILE A 160 10.15 0.56 -10.02
CA ILE A 160 8.95 -0.27 -10.19
C ILE A 160 8.31 0.03 -11.55
N ARG A 161 8.21 1.30 -11.94
CA ARG A 161 7.67 1.71 -13.24
C ARG A 161 8.49 1.19 -14.41
N TRP A 162 9.83 1.21 -14.29
CA TRP A 162 10.73 0.68 -15.32
C TRP A 162 10.65 -0.85 -15.43
N THR A 163 10.64 -1.54 -14.30
CA THR A 163 10.49 -3.00 -14.25
C THR A 163 9.08 -3.45 -14.62
N GLY A 164 8.06 -2.60 -14.51
CA GLY A 164 6.65 -2.93 -14.73
C GLY A 164 6.06 -3.93 -13.73
N ALA A 165 6.67 -4.06 -12.55
CA ALA A 165 6.29 -5.03 -11.54
C ALA A 165 4.98 -4.64 -10.83
N ARG A 166 4.14 -5.63 -10.54
CA ARG A 166 2.84 -5.47 -9.85
C ARG A 166 2.91 -5.89 -8.39
N THR A 167 3.93 -6.65 -7.99
CA THR A 167 4.20 -7.05 -6.62
C THR A 167 5.68 -6.80 -6.27
N PRO A 168 6.04 -6.76 -4.97
CA PRO A 168 7.43 -6.67 -4.53
C PRO A 168 8.29 -7.84 -5.04
N GLU A 169 7.75 -9.06 -5.01
CA GLU A 169 8.48 -10.27 -5.43
C GLU A 169 8.78 -10.22 -6.94
N GLU A 170 7.81 -9.81 -7.76
CA GLU A 170 8.03 -9.64 -9.20
C GLU A 170 9.06 -8.55 -9.51
N HIS A 171 9.16 -7.51 -8.67
CA HIS A 171 10.17 -6.48 -8.80
C HIS A 171 11.57 -7.04 -8.55
N ASP A 172 11.74 -7.75 -7.44
CA ASP A 172 13.02 -8.35 -7.05
C ASP A 172 13.50 -9.38 -8.07
N ASP A 173 12.60 -10.25 -8.55
CA ASP A 173 12.90 -11.25 -9.59
C ASP A 173 13.40 -10.58 -10.88
N ARG A 174 12.75 -9.49 -11.30
CA ARG A 174 13.15 -8.74 -12.50
C ARG A 174 14.48 -8.03 -12.30
N MET A 175 14.71 -7.44 -11.13
CA MET A 175 15.98 -6.81 -10.80
C MET A 175 17.13 -7.83 -10.80
N GLU A 176 16.91 -9.05 -10.29
CA GLU A 176 17.93 -10.10 -10.31
C GLU A 176 18.31 -10.51 -11.75
N ILE A 177 17.31 -10.64 -12.63
CA ILE A 177 17.52 -10.92 -14.06
C ILE A 177 18.34 -9.79 -14.69
N TYR A 178 17.97 -8.52 -14.47
CA TYR A 178 18.71 -7.39 -15.01
C TYR A 178 20.16 -7.32 -14.52
N ASP A 179 20.39 -7.55 -13.22
CA ASP A 179 21.73 -7.57 -12.63
C ASP A 179 22.57 -8.70 -13.20
N ARG A 180 21.97 -9.87 -13.44
CA ARG A 180 22.63 -11.00 -14.10
C ARG A 180 23.07 -10.63 -15.52
N GLU A 181 22.16 -10.11 -16.34
CA GLU A 181 22.46 -9.68 -17.71
C GLU A 181 23.52 -8.58 -17.78
N LEU A 182 23.52 -7.66 -16.79
CA LEU A 182 24.53 -6.62 -16.68
C LEU A 182 25.91 -7.21 -16.36
N ARG A 183 25.99 -8.14 -15.41
CA ARG A 183 27.23 -8.85 -15.08
C ARG A 183 27.78 -9.63 -16.27
N ASP A 184 26.92 -10.34 -16.99
CA ASP A 184 27.32 -11.13 -18.15
C ASP A 184 27.89 -10.24 -19.27
N ARG A 185 27.26 -9.10 -19.55
CA ARG A 185 27.78 -8.12 -20.53
C ARG A 185 29.14 -7.55 -20.12
N HIS A 186 29.32 -7.21 -18.85
CA HIS A 186 30.61 -6.70 -18.36
C HIS A 186 31.70 -7.77 -18.41
N TYR A 187 31.35 -9.02 -18.11
CA TYR A 187 32.28 -10.14 -18.23
C TYR A 187 32.72 -10.34 -19.68
N GLU A 188 31.79 -10.37 -20.63
CA GLU A 188 32.11 -10.52 -22.06
C GLU A 188 32.96 -9.35 -22.56
N GLN A 189 32.62 -8.11 -22.21
CA GLN A 189 33.41 -6.94 -22.58
C GLN A 189 34.85 -7.04 -22.04
N GLY A 190 35.00 -7.35 -20.75
CA GLY A 190 36.31 -7.51 -20.12
C GLY A 190 37.12 -8.66 -20.74
N TYR A 191 36.45 -9.75 -21.12
CA TYR A 191 37.08 -10.87 -21.81
C TYR A 191 37.61 -10.47 -23.19
N GLN A 192 36.82 -9.75 -23.99
CA GLN A 192 37.24 -9.26 -25.31
C GLN A 192 38.38 -8.23 -25.20
N ASP A 193 38.28 -7.27 -24.27
CA ASP A 193 39.33 -6.29 -24.01
C ASP A 193 40.65 -6.98 -23.63
N GLY A 194 40.59 -8.04 -22.83
CA GLY A 194 41.74 -8.88 -22.48
C GLY A 194 42.36 -9.59 -23.68
N LEU A 195 41.53 -10.17 -24.56
CA LEU A 195 42.00 -10.79 -25.81
C LEU A 195 42.65 -9.79 -26.76
N GLU A 196 42.12 -8.57 -26.84
CA GLU A 196 42.71 -7.51 -27.64
C GLU A 196 44.03 -7.02 -27.07
N ALA A 197 44.11 -6.80 -25.75
CA ALA A 197 45.34 -6.41 -25.08
C ALA A 197 46.44 -7.47 -25.29
N GLY A 198 46.10 -8.75 -25.07
CA GLY A 198 47.02 -9.86 -25.33
C GLY A 198 47.48 -9.92 -26.78
N ARG A 199 46.59 -9.66 -27.76
CA ARG A 199 46.96 -9.57 -29.18
C ARG A 199 47.92 -8.41 -29.48
N ARG A 200 47.77 -7.26 -28.81
CA ARG A 200 48.67 -6.10 -28.96
C ARG A 200 50.05 -6.40 -28.38
N GLU A 201 50.11 -7.05 -27.23
CA GLU A 201 51.37 -7.40 -26.54
C GLU A 201 52.12 -8.55 -27.25
N ALA A 202 51.41 -9.53 -27.78
CA ALA A 202 52.00 -10.69 -28.47
C ALA A 202 52.58 -10.37 -29.86
N CYS A 203 52.44 -9.14 -30.37
CA CYS A 203 52.99 -8.70 -31.65
C CYS A 203 54.17 -7.73 -31.46
N PRO A 204 55.37 -8.22 -31.05
CA PRO A 204 56.52 -7.36 -30.77
C PRO A 204 57.18 -6.74 -32.02
N CYS A 205 56.70 -7.01 -33.24
CA CYS A 205 57.40 -6.68 -34.48
C CYS A 205 57.08 -5.30 -35.09
N ARG A 206 56.56 -4.32 -34.33
CA ARG A 206 56.22 -2.98 -34.87
C ARG A 206 57.02 -1.79 -34.29
N HIS A 207 58.12 -2.02 -33.58
CA HIS A 207 58.93 -0.94 -32.97
C HIS A 207 60.40 -0.89 -33.45
N GLY A 208 60.67 -1.18 -34.73
CA GLY A 208 62.07 -1.18 -35.21
C GLY A 208 62.27 -0.94 -36.71
N LEU A 209 61.64 0.07 -37.29
CA LEU A 209 62.02 0.61 -38.60
C LEU A 209 61.96 2.14 -38.56
N ASP A 210 62.93 2.74 -37.87
CA ASP A 210 63.37 4.13 -38.08
C ASP A 210 64.89 4.10 -38.33
#